data_AF-A0A3D1BTZ0-F1
#
_entry.id   AF-A0A3D1BTZ0-F1
#
_cell.length_a   1.000
_cell.length_b   1.000
_cell.length_c   1.000
_cell.angle_alpha   90.00
_cell.angle_beta   90.00
_cell.angle_gamma   90.00
#
_symmetry.space_group_name_H-M   'P 1'
#
loop_
_entity.id
_entity.type
_entity.pdbx_description
1 polymer ?
#
loop_
_entity_poly.entity_id
_entity_poly.type
_entity_poly.pdbx_seq_one_letter_code
_entity_poly.pdbx_strand_id
1 'polypeptide(L)'
;MRLISLFFLVALLAYGCSDLEIVNENEPDISRVFTDADAILNVAGASFRTIHNQMQEYSGLAPNMGCMADNMTMSWGKTRDLSYEPRTLWECYYNSPDYPYYYQLKFQWKKSYEAITHSNNILRYLYNDASEIKISDDKRVLLEAFSWFSSGVAHGYLGLVFDKSLIVYYDSNPEDSKLVSWDTVITESLRMINRAIEISDANIFKIPPEWGRVDHRIINLMDHDYPSHWPRDNISWNTVDGQDPGEADPDDARLLTDFMYLESNIFRPDRGYYHPGTGR
;
A
#
# COMPACT_ATOMS: atom_id res chain seq x y z
N MET A 1 -65.48 -17.91 20.26
CA MET A 1 -64.60 -16.89 19.65
C MET A 1 -63.23 -16.76 20.34
N ARG A 2 -63.13 -16.57 21.67
CA ARG A 2 -61.84 -16.36 22.36
C ARG A 2 -60.80 -17.50 22.22
N LEU A 3 -61.23 -18.76 22.15
CA LEU A 3 -60.33 -19.92 21.98
C LEU A 3 -59.76 -20.06 20.55
N ILE A 4 -60.53 -19.67 19.54
CA ILE A 4 -60.09 -19.72 18.12
C ILE A 4 -59.06 -18.62 17.85
N SER A 5 -59.26 -17.43 18.45
CA SER A 5 -58.30 -16.33 18.37
C SER A 5 -56.97 -16.64 19.05
N LEU A 6 -56.97 -17.40 20.15
CA LEU A 6 -55.75 -17.79 20.84
C LEU A 6 -54.96 -18.84 20.05
N PHE A 7 -55.66 -19.78 19.39
CA PHE A 7 -55.02 -20.81 18.56
C PHE A 7 -54.38 -20.21 17.30
N PHE A 8 -55.01 -19.21 16.69
CA PHE A 8 -54.45 -18.46 15.55
C PHE A 8 -53.22 -17.63 15.95
N LEU A 9 -53.20 -17.06 17.15
CA LEU A 9 -52.07 -16.26 17.64
C LEU A 9 -50.83 -17.14 17.92
N VAL A 10 -51.02 -18.34 18.45
CA VAL A 10 -49.92 -19.30 18.73
C VAL A 10 -49.37 -19.90 17.44
N ALA A 11 -50.22 -20.16 16.44
CA ALA A 11 -49.78 -20.64 15.12
C ALA A 11 -48.94 -19.60 14.35
N LEU A 12 -49.22 -18.30 14.53
CA LEU A 12 -48.42 -17.19 13.96
C LEU A 12 -47.05 -17.02 14.65
N LEU A 13 -46.95 -17.30 15.95
CA LEU A 13 -45.68 -17.22 16.68
C LEU A 13 -44.73 -18.39 16.37
N ALA A 14 -45.27 -19.57 15.99
CA ALA A 14 -44.46 -20.73 15.65
C ALA A 14 -43.80 -20.65 14.25
N TYR A 15 -44.31 -19.80 13.35
CA TYR A 15 -43.73 -19.56 12.02
C TYR A 15 -42.79 -18.35 11.96
N GLY A 16 -42.65 -17.58 13.04
CA GLY A 16 -41.78 -16.40 13.11
C GLY A 16 -40.32 -16.69 13.47
N CYS A 17 -39.98 -17.95 13.75
CA CYS A 17 -38.63 -18.37 14.15
C CYS A 17 -37.94 -19.16 13.03
N SER A 18 -38.15 -18.74 11.77
CA SER A 18 -37.25 -19.18 10.71
C SER A 18 -35.92 -18.46 10.91
N ASP A 19 -34.88 -19.23 11.18
CA ASP A 19 -33.50 -18.77 11.21
C ASP A 19 -33.19 -18.07 9.87
N LEU A 20 -33.03 -16.75 9.94
CA LEU A 20 -32.82 -15.85 8.81
C LEU A 20 -31.34 -15.48 8.67
N GLU A 21 -30.43 -16.31 9.20
CA GLU A 21 -29.02 -16.25 8.84
C GLU A 21 -28.85 -16.63 7.37
N ILE A 22 -29.06 -15.64 6.50
CA ILE A 22 -28.58 -15.67 5.13
C ILE A 22 -27.06 -15.63 5.25
N VAL A 23 -26.41 -16.79 5.12
CA VAL A 23 -24.96 -16.87 5.01
C VAL A 23 -24.54 -15.93 3.89
N ASN A 24 -23.79 -14.89 4.27
CA ASN A 24 -23.29 -13.93 3.30
C ASN A 24 -22.13 -14.58 2.54
N GLU A 25 -22.43 -15.24 1.43
CA GLU A 25 -21.43 -15.82 0.51
C GLU A 25 -20.44 -14.78 -0.05
N ASN A 26 -20.71 -13.48 0.13
CA ASN A 26 -19.83 -12.37 -0.23
C ASN A 26 -19.14 -11.74 0.97
N GLU A 27 -19.29 -12.29 2.17
CA GLU A 27 -18.47 -11.88 3.31
C GLU A 27 -17.02 -12.18 2.95
N PRO A 28 -16.12 -11.20 3.10
CA PRO A 28 -14.72 -11.40 2.76
C PRO A 28 -14.08 -12.39 3.74
N ASP A 29 -14.17 -13.67 3.40
CA ASP A 29 -13.54 -14.76 4.14
C ASP A 29 -12.06 -14.87 3.75
N ILE A 30 -11.20 -14.65 4.73
CA ILE A 30 -9.74 -14.74 4.61
C ILE A 30 -9.33 -16.15 4.15
N SER A 31 -10.09 -17.20 4.50
CA SER A 31 -9.84 -18.59 4.10
C SER A 31 -9.97 -18.80 2.58
N ARG A 32 -10.79 -17.99 1.90
CA ARG A 32 -10.97 -18.05 0.44
C ARG A 32 -9.86 -17.33 -0.32
N VAL A 33 -9.19 -16.38 0.33
CA VAL A 33 -8.10 -15.58 -0.27
C VAL A 33 -6.75 -16.25 0.00
N PHE A 34 -6.57 -16.85 1.16
CA PHE A 34 -5.34 -17.53 1.55
C PHE A 34 -5.47 -19.01 1.21
N THR A 35 -5.16 -19.37 -0.04
CA THR A 35 -5.15 -20.75 -0.52
C THR A 35 -3.84 -21.47 -0.19
N ASP A 36 -2.73 -20.73 -0.19
CA ASP A 36 -1.37 -21.22 0.04
C ASP A 36 -0.46 -20.07 0.51
N ALA A 37 0.78 -20.40 0.88
CA ALA A 37 1.74 -19.41 1.39
C ALA A 37 2.14 -18.35 0.35
N ASP A 38 2.10 -18.68 -0.94
CA ASP A 38 2.47 -17.75 -2.01
C ASP A 38 1.30 -16.78 -2.31
N ALA A 39 0.05 -17.22 -2.15
CA ALA A 39 -1.12 -16.34 -2.17
C ALA A 39 -1.03 -15.27 -1.06
N ILE A 40 -0.61 -15.65 0.15
CA ILE A 40 -0.40 -14.71 1.27
C ILE A 40 0.70 -13.71 0.93
N LEU A 41 1.83 -14.16 0.38
CA LEU A 41 2.89 -13.27 -0.11
C LEU A 41 2.40 -12.31 -1.19
N ASN A 42 1.58 -12.78 -2.13
CA ASN A 42 1.04 -11.93 -3.19
C ASN A 42 0.15 -10.81 -2.63
N VAL A 43 -0.68 -11.12 -1.61
CA VAL A 43 -1.48 -10.12 -0.89
C VAL A 43 -0.60 -9.14 -0.13
N ALA A 44 0.49 -9.62 0.50
CA ALA A 44 1.45 -8.75 1.18
C ALA A 44 2.09 -7.75 0.20
N GLY A 45 2.61 -8.21 -0.94
CA GLY A 45 3.14 -7.31 -1.97
C GLY A 45 2.07 -6.37 -2.54
N ALA A 46 0.81 -6.81 -2.63
CA ALA A 46 -0.29 -5.97 -3.08
C ALA A 46 -0.61 -4.84 -2.09
N SER A 47 -0.47 -5.06 -0.78
CA SER A 47 -0.75 -4.04 0.24
C SER A 47 0.01 -2.73 -0.01
N PHE A 48 1.32 -2.79 -0.21
CA PHE A 48 2.14 -1.61 -0.50
C PHE A 48 1.87 -1.04 -1.90
N ARG A 49 1.77 -1.91 -2.92
CA ARG A 49 1.49 -1.49 -4.30
C ARG A 49 0.18 -0.70 -4.42
N THR A 50 -0.85 -1.08 -3.66
CA THR A 50 -2.13 -0.38 -3.64
C THR A 50 -1.99 1.08 -3.21
N ILE A 51 -1.21 1.37 -2.16
CA ILE A 51 -0.97 2.75 -1.70
C ILE A 51 -0.04 3.48 -2.68
N HIS A 52 1.08 2.85 -3.05
CA HIS A 52 2.07 3.45 -3.92
C HIS A 52 1.46 3.89 -5.26
N ASN A 53 0.71 3.00 -5.92
CA ASN A 53 0.04 3.31 -7.16
C ASN A 53 -1.03 4.38 -6.96
N GLN A 54 -1.85 4.28 -5.91
CA GLN A 54 -2.86 5.30 -5.64
C GLN A 54 -2.26 6.70 -5.51
N MET A 55 -1.09 6.82 -4.91
CA MET A 55 -0.43 8.10 -4.75
C MET A 55 0.14 8.66 -6.05
N GLN A 56 0.85 7.81 -6.80
CA GLN A 56 1.65 8.20 -7.96
C GLN A 56 0.86 8.22 -9.27
N GLU A 57 -0.30 7.57 -9.32
CA GLU A 57 -1.12 7.48 -10.52
C GLU A 57 -1.72 8.84 -10.92
N TYR A 58 -2.15 8.93 -12.18
CA TYR A 58 -2.90 10.07 -12.70
C TYR A 58 -4.15 10.42 -11.87
N SER A 59 -4.72 9.50 -11.09
CA SER A 59 -5.85 9.81 -10.19
C SER A 59 -5.45 10.07 -8.73
N GLY A 60 -4.15 10.05 -8.45
CA GLY A 60 -3.55 10.24 -7.14
C GLY A 60 -3.32 11.68 -6.73
N LEU A 61 -2.88 11.86 -5.49
CA LEU A 61 -2.60 13.17 -4.90
C LEU A 61 -1.17 13.66 -5.13
N ALA A 62 -0.20 12.81 -5.49
CA ALA A 62 1.17 13.27 -5.72
C ALA A 62 1.29 14.44 -6.72
N PRO A 63 0.69 14.41 -7.94
CA PRO A 63 0.77 15.55 -8.85
C PRO A 63 0.08 16.80 -8.29
N ASN A 64 -0.99 16.62 -7.52
CA ASN A 64 -1.68 17.72 -6.86
C ASN A 64 -0.80 18.41 -5.84
N MET A 65 -0.20 17.64 -4.93
CA MET A 65 0.71 18.13 -3.91
C MET A 65 1.95 18.77 -4.56
N GLY A 66 2.44 18.23 -5.68
CA GLY A 66 3.55 18.80 -6.44
C GLY A 66 3.23 20.18 -7.04
N CYS A 67 2.06 20.37 -7.64
CA CYS A 67 1.61 21.69 -8.07
C CYS A 67 1.27 22.63 -6.91
N MET A 68 0.84 22.09 -5.77
CA MET A 68 0.61 22.89 -4.57
C MET A 68 1.89 23.35 -3.87
N ALA A 69 3.01 22.69 -4.17
CA ALA A 69 4.34 23.03 -3.66
C ALA A 69 5.20 23.77 -4.70
N ASP A 70 4.60 24.21 -5.81
CA ASP A 70 5.26 24.90 -6.93
C ASP A 70 6.44 24.13 -7.54
N ASN A 71 6.44 22.79 -7.38
CA ASN A 71 7.48 21.90 -7.91
C ASN A 71 7.20 21.51 -9.38
N MET A 72 5.91 21.50 -9.76
CA MET A 72 5.47 21.18 -11.10
C MET A 72 4.29 22.06 -11.51
N THR A 73 4.03 22.18 -12.82
CA THR A 73 2.91 22.95 -13.36
C THR A 73 2.01 22.06 -14.20
N MET A 74 0.69 22.27 -14.14
CA MET A 74 -0.28 21.55 -14.96
C MET A 74 -1.26 22.54 -15.60
N SER A 75 -1.33 22.58 -16.93
CA SER A 75 -2.17 23.53 -17.66
C SER A 75 -3.65 23.12 -17.77
N TRP A 76 -4.00 21.91 -17.36
CA TRP A 76 -5.34 21.35 -17.54
C TRP A 76 -5.71 20.34 -16.45
N GLY A 77 -6.99 20.00 -16.41
CA GLY A 77 -7.49 18.89 -15.60
C GLY A 77 -7.52 19.16 -14.10
N LYS A 78 -7.50 18.07 -13.33
CA LYS A 78 -7.68 18.01 -11.88
C LYS A 78 -6.71 18.85 -11.04
N THR A 79 -5.50 19.03 -11.53
CA THR A 79 -4.40 19.63 -10.77
C THR A 79 -4.28 21.12 -11.04
N ARG A 80 -4.84 21.60 -12.16
CA ARG A 80 -4.79 23.01 -12.57
C ARG A 80 -5.38 23.91 -11.49
N ASP A 81 -6.54 23.54 -10.93
CA ASP A 81 -7.22 24.36 -9.94
C ASP A 81 -6.37 24.55 -8.67
N LEU A 82 -5.48 23.59 -8.38
CA LEU A 82 -4.54 23.61 -7.25
C LEU A 82 -3.23 24.36 -7.55
N SER A 83 -3.04 24.82 -8.80
CA SER A 83 -1.84 25.54 -9.26
C SER A 83 -2.02 27.05 -9.36
N TYR A 84 -3.22 27.58 -9.08
CA TYR A 84 -3.45 29.02 -9.12
C TYR A 84 -2.81 29.76 -7.94
N GLU A 85 -2.24 30.93 -8.24
CA GLU A 85 -1.71 31.88 -7.27
C GLU A 85 -2.39 33.26 -7.43
N PRO A 86 -2.74 33.96 -6.33
CA PRO A 86 -2.60 33.56 -4.93
C PRO A 86 -3.54 32.41 -4.55
N ARG A 87 -3.11 31.58 -3.61
CA ARG A 87 -3.89 30.43 -3.15
C ARG A 87 -5.09 30.90 -2.33
N THR A 88 -6.27 31.05 -2.93
CA THR A 88 -7.49 31.38 -2.21
C THR A 88 -8.09 30.11 -1.57
N LEU A 89 -8.47 30.15 -0.28
CA LEU A 89 -9.10 28.99 0.41
C LEU A 89 -10.36 28.47 -0.31
N TRP A 90 -10.98 29.29 -1.17
CA TRP A 90 -12.20 28.98 -1.90
C TRP A 90 -11.93 28.27 -3.24
N GLU A 91 -10.70 28.30 -3.75
CA GLU A 91 -10.33 27.76 -5.07
C GLU A 91 -9.26 26.66 -4.99
N CYS A 92 -8.49 26.58 -3.89
CA CYS A 92 -7.29 25.73 -3.84
C CYS A 92 -7.48 24.37 -3.17
N TYR A 93 -8.63 24.06 -2.58
CA TYR A 93 -8.94 22.71 -2.10
C TYR A 93 -10.45 22.49 -1.96
N TYR A 94 -11.09 22.10 -3.07
CA TYR A 94 -12.53 21.79 -3.08
C TYR A 94 -12.81 20.45 -2.41
N ASN A 95 -12.93 20.46 -1.08
CA ASN A 95 -13.40 19.32 -0.30
C ASN A 95 -14.94 19.23 -0.33
N SER A 96 -15.51 19.14 -1.52
CA SER A 96 -16.94 18.95 -1.74
C SER A 96 -17.16 17.71 -2.62
N PRO A 97 -18.17 16.87 -2.31
CA PRO A 97 -18.56 15.77 -3.19
C PRO A 97 -19.02 16.25 -4.57
N ASP A 98 -19.41 17.53 -4.70
CA ASP A 98 -19.81 18.14 -5.97
C ASP A 98 -18.61 18.57 -6.85
N TYR A 99 -17.39 18.52 -6.30
CA TYR A 99 -16.20 18.82 -7.08
C TYR A 99 -15.96 17.71 -8.12
N PRO A 100 -15.85 18.02 -9.44
CA PRO A 100 -15.66 17.00 -10.46
C PRO A 100 -14.46 16.08 -10.24
N TYR A 101 -13.47 16.55 -9.46
CA TYR A 101 -12.23 15.87 -9.16
C TYR A 101 -12.16 15.31 -7.73
N TYR A 102 -13.28 15.29 -7.00
CA TYR A 102 -13.41 14.74 -5.64
C TYR A 102 -12.94 13.27 -5.52
N TYR A 103 -13.00 12.52 -6.62
CA TYR A 103 -12.55 11.13 -6.65
C TYR A 103 -11.11 10.93 -6.15
N GLN A 104 -10.23 11.93 -6.25
CA GLN A 104 -8.87 11.85 -5.72
C GLN A 104 -8.84 11.63 -4.21
N LEU A 105 -9.64 12.39 -3.45
CA LEU A 105 -9.74 12.25 -1.99
C LEU A 105 -10.43 10.94 -1.63
N LYS A 106 -11.52 10.63 -2.33
CA LYS A 106 -12.25 9.37 -2.15
C LYS A 106 -11.34 8.15 -2.36
N PHE A 107 -10.52 8.16 -3.40
CA PHE A 107 -9.61 7.07 -3.71
C PHE A 107 -8.43 7.01 -2.74
N GLN A 108 -7.86 8.15 -2.33
CA GLN A 108 -6.84 8.16 -1.28
C GLN A 108 -7.36 7.50 0.00
N TRP A 109 -8.55 7.88 0.45
CA TRP A 109 -9.20 7.28 1.61
C TRP A 109 -9.40 5.77 1.40
N LYS A 110 -10.11 5.39 0.33
CA LYS A 110 -10.47 4.00 0.04
C LYS A 110 -9.26 3.08 -0.07
N LYS A 111 -8.24 3.48 -0.84
CA LYS A 111 -7.06 2.65 -1.10
C LYS A 111 -6.13 2.54 0.10
N SER A 112 -6.07 3.57 0.96
CA SER A 112 -5.36 3.46 2.23
C SER A 112 -5.98 2.40 3.12
N TYR A 113 -7.31 2.41 3.31
CA TYR A 113 -7.98 1.36 4.10
C TYR A 113 -7.98 -0.02 3.43
N GLU A 114 -7.98 -0.09 2.10
CA GLU A 114 -7.80 -1.35 1.36
C GLU A 114 -6.45 -2.00 1.70
N ALA A 115 -5.37 -1.22 1.67
CA ALA A 115 -4.04 -1.70 2.03
C ALA A 115 -3.89 -2.02 3.53
N ILE A 116 -4.51 -1.23 4.42
CA ILE A 116 -4.59 -1.53 5.85
C ILE A 116 -5.30 -2.87 6.06
N THR A 117 -6.42 -3.09 5.37
CA THR A 117 -7.19 -4.35 5.45
C THR A 117 -6.35 -5.55 5.00
N HIS A 118 -5.64 -5.43 3.88
CA HIS A 118 -4.73 -6.49 3.42
C HIS A 118 -3.66 -6.82 4.46
N SER A 119 -3.02 -5.79 5.01
CA SER A 119 -1.98 -5.95 6.05
C SER A 119 -2.53 -6.59 7.32
N ASN A 120 -3.68 -6.11 7.78
CA ASN A 120 -4.33 -6.60 9.00
C ASN A 120 -4.84 -8.04 8.85
N ASN A 121 -5.33 -8.44 7.68
CA ASN A 121 -5.74 -9.83 7.43
C ASN A 121 -4.54 -10.78 7.49
N ILE A 122 -3.37 -10.37 6.99
CA ILE A 122 -2.13 -11.14 7.13
C ILE A 122 -1.74 -11.24 8.59
N LEU A 123 -1.69 -10.12 9.33
CA LEU A 123 -1.35 -10.12 10.76
C LEU A 123 -2.31 -11.00 11.59
N ARG A 124 -3.63 -10.91 11.34
CA ARG A 124 -4.64 -11.81 11.95
C ARG A 124 -4.30 -13.28 11.69
N TYR A 125 -3.92 -13.60 10.46
CA TYR A 125 -3.56 -14.96 10.08
C TYR A 125 -2.29 -15.44 10.78
N LEU A 126 -1.26 -14.59 10.84
CA LEU A 126 0.01 -14.93 11.50
C LEU A 126 -0.18 -15.12 13.01
N TYR A 127 -0.95 -14.27 13.68
CA TYR A 127 -1.14 -14.35 15.12
C TYR A 127 -2.24 -15.33 15.56
N ASN A 128 -2.94 -15.97 14.61
CA ASN A 128 -3.89 -17.04 14.91
C ASN A 128 -3.17 -18.40 14.91
N ASP A 129 -3.04 -19.02 16.08
CA ASP A 129 -2.43 -20.35 16.24
C ASP A 129 -3.23 -21.47 15.57
N ALA A 130 -4.49 -21.24 15.20
CA ALA A 130 -5.34 -22.19 14.48
C ALA A 130 -5.19 -22.11 12.95
N SER A 131 -4.32 -21.24 12.42
CA SER A 131 -4.09 -21.10 10.98
C SER A 131 -3.52 -22.38 10.35
N GLU A 132 -4.17 -22.86 9.28
CA GLU A 132 -3.89 -24.18 8.70
C GLU A 132 -2.68 -24.22 7.74
N ILE A 133 -2.38 -23.11 7.06
CA ILE A 133 -1.30 -23.02 6.07
C ILE A 133 0.01 -22.82 6.80
N LYS A 134 0.90 -23.79 6.63
CA LYS A 134 2.26 -23.71 7.13
C LYS A 134 3.06 -22.72 6.29
N ILE A 135 3.54 -21.67 6.95
CA ILE A 135 4.45 -20.67 6.40
C ILE A 135 5.82 -20.91 7.03
N SER A 136 6.89 -20.90 6.25
CA SER A 136 8.25 -21.01 6.77
C SER A 136 8.60 -19.79 7.64
N ASP A 137 9.50 -19.97 8.62
CA ASP A 137 9.82 -18.93 9.60
C ASP A 137 10.31 -17.62 8.94
N ASP A 138 11.14 -17.73 7.89
CA ASP A 138 11.64 -16.59 7.11
C ASP A 138 10.51 -15.81 6.41
N LYS A 139 9.58 -16.53 5.77
CA LYS A 139 8.39 -15.92 5.12
C LYS A 139 7.45 -15.32 6.16
N ARG A 140 7.27 -15.97 7.31
CA ARG A 140 6.43 -15.47 8.40
C ARG A 140 6.94 -14.13 8.93
N VAL A 141 8.24 -14.03 9.20
CA VAL A 141 8.86 -12.79 9.68
C VAL A 141 8.77 -11.69 8.63
N LEU A 142 9.05 -11.99 7.36
CA LEU A 142 8.86 -11.04 6.25
C LEU A 142 7.43 -10.52 6.21
N LEU A 143 6.44 -11.42 6.25
CA LEU A 143 5.02 -11.07 6.18
C LEU A 143 4.61 -10.19 7.36
N GLU A 144 5.10 -10.49 8.57
CA GLU A 144 4.82 -9.69 9.77
C GLU A 144 5.42 -8.28 9.64
N ALA A 145 6.73 -8.19 9.36
CA ALA A 145 7.43 -6.91 9.21
C ALA A 145 6.80 -6.05 8.11
N PHE A 146 6.55 -6.65 6.93
CA PHE A 146 6.02 -5.92 5.78
C PHE A 146 4.56 -5.49 5.97
N SER A 147 3.75 -6.28 6.69
CA SER A 147 2.37 -5.89 6.99
C SER A 147 2.31 -4.73 7.98
N TRP A 148 3.16 -4.72 9.02
CA TRP A 148 3.30 -3.57 9.91
C TRP A 148 3.78 -2.32 9.18
N PHE A 149 4.78 -2.47 8.31
CA PHE A 149 5.29 -1.38 7.48
C PHE A 149 4.19 -0.81 6.57
N SER A 150 3.52 -1.65 5.77
CA SER A 150 2.47 -1.21 4.85
C SER A 150 1.29 -0.57 5.57
N SER A 151 0.85 -1.15 6.70
CA SER A 151 -0.21 -0.56 7.52
C SER A 151 0.21 0.79 8.10
N GLY A 152 1.44 0.90 8.61
CA GLY A 152 1.99 2.15 9.13
C GLY A 152 2.08 3.23 8.06
N VAL A 153 2.61 2.93 6.88
CA VAL A 153 2.68 3.85 5.74
C VAL A 153 1.28 4.32 5.32
N ALA A 154 0.30 3.43 5.27
CA ALA A 154 -1.08 3.77 4.92
C ALA A 154 -1.70 4.77 5.90
N HIS A 155 -1.59 4.49 7.22
CA HIS A 155 -2.06 5.39 8.26
C HIS A 155 -1.30 6.71 8.23
N GLY A 156 0.00 6.69 7.92
CA GLY A 156 0.82 7.88 7.76
C GLY A 156 0.26 8.80 6.68
N TYR A 157 -0.04 8.26 5.49
CA TYR A 157 -0.66 9.04 4.43
C TYR A 157 -2.07 9.52 4.75
N LEU A 158 -2.86 8.76 5.51
CA LEU A 158 -4.15 9.23 6.01
C LEU A 158 -3.98 10.47 6.92
N GLY A 159 -3.01 10.43 7.84
CA GLY A 159 -2.70 11.55 8.72
C GLY A 159 -2.08 12.76 7.99
N LEU A 160 -1.41 12.57 6.86
CA LEU A 160 -0.87 13.69 6.07
C LEU A 160 -1.94 14.39 5.22
N VAL A 161 -3.01 13.68 4.84
CA VAL A 161 -4.02 14.18 3.89
C VAL A 161 -5.32 14.62 4.58
N PHE A 162 -5.70 14.00 5.69
CA PHE A 162 -7.00 14.22 6.33
C PHE A 162 -6.84 14.69 7.78
N ASP A 163 -7.62 15.70 8.18
CA ASP A 163 -7.64 16.22 9.55
C ASP A 163 -8.00 15.16 10.61
N LYS A 164 -8.80 14.17 10.21
CA LYS A 164 -9.20 13.03 11.04
C LYS A 164 -9.27 11.75 10.24
N SER A 165 -8.86 10.64 10.86
CA SER A 165 -8.95 9.29 10.28
C SER A 165 -9.20 8.24 11.37
N LEU A 166 -9.47 7.00 10.96
CA LEU A 166 -9.57 5.84 11.84
C LEU A 166 -8.19 5.21 11.99
N ILE A 167 -7.91 4.71 13.18
CA ILE A 167 -6.79 3.80 13.41
C ILE A 167 -7.36 2.39 13.44
N VAL A 168 -6.88 1.51 12.57
CA VAL A 168 -7.38 0.14 12.44
C VAL A 168 -6.22 -0.83 12.57
N TYR A 169 -6.18 -1.54 13.69
CA TYR A 169 -5.27 -2.66 13.95
C TYR A 169 -5.86 -3.99 13.48
N TYR A 170 -5.02 -5.01 13.44
CA TYR A 170 -5.43 -6.36 13.09
C TYR A 170 -6.44 -6.94 14.09
N ASP A 171 -6.43 -6.54 15.35
CA ASP A 171 -7.36 -6.99 16.40
C ASP A 171 -8.47 -5.98 16.70
N SER A 172 -8.55 -4.88 15.93
CA SER A 172 -9.58 -3.86 16.14
C SER A 172 -10.99 -4.40 15.86
N ASN A 173 -11.90 -4.10 16.78
CA ASN A 173 -13.33 -4.31 16.61
C ASN A 173 -13.95 -3.14 15.82
N PRO A 174 -14.62 -3.40 14.68
CA PRO A 174 -15.23 -2.34 13.87
C PRO A 174 -16.18 -1.43 14.64
N GLU A 175 -16.92 -1.96 15.61
CA GLU A 175 -17.90 -1.22 16.42
C GLU A 175 -17.27 -0.16 17.33
N ASP A 176 -15.99 -0.32 17.67
CA ASP A 176 -15.25 0.61 18.53
C ASP A 176 -14.55 1.73 17.74
N SER A 177 -14.66 1.71 16.40
CA SER A 177 -13.95 2.61 15.50
C SER A 177 -14.42 4.06 15.66
N LYS A 178 -13.49 4.96 16.00
CA LYS A 178 -13.74 6.41 16.12
C LYS A 178 -12.70 7.20 15.34
N LEU A 179 -13.16 8.28 14.70
CA LEU A 179 -12.28 9.23 14.03
C LEU A 179 -11.45 9.99 15.07
N VAL A 180 -10.13 9.90 14.93
CA VAL A 180 -9.14 10.62 15.75
C VAL A 180 -8.46 11.70 14.91
N SER A 181 -7.76 12.64 15.55
CA SER A 181 -7.04 13.72 14.86
C SER A 181 -5.81 13.21 14.12
N TRP A 182 -5.44 13.92 13.06
CA TRP A 182 -4.31 13.58 12.17
C TRP A 182 -3.00 13.34 12.92
N ASP A 183 -2.70 14.12 13.96
CA ASP A 183 -1.49 14.01 14.77
C ASP A 183 -1.45 12.69 15.57
N THR A 184 -2.61 12.25 16.05
CA THR A 184 -2.76 10.94 16.71
C THR A 184 -2.56 9.82 15.70
N VAL A 185 -3.11 9.95 14.49
CA VAL A 185 -2.94 8.96 13.41
C VAL A 185 -1.48 8.85 12.99
N ILE A 186 -0.77 9.98 12.82
CA ILE A 186 0.67 10.00 12.53
C ILE A 186 1.47 9.34 13.66
N THR A 187 1.13 9.63 14.91
CA THR A 187 1.81 9.01 16.07
C THR A 187 1.67 7.49 16.06
N GLU A 188 0.46 6.96 15.81
CA GLU A 188 0.26 5.51 15.70
C GLU A 188 0.92 4.91 14.45
N SER A 189 0.87 5.62 13.31
CA SER A 189 1.60 5.23 12.09
C SER A 189 3.09 5.01 12.36
N LEU A 190 3.73 5.94 13.09
CA LEU A 190 5.13 5.82 13.48
C LEU A 190 5.38 4.62 14.39
N ARG A 191 4.45 4.29 15.31
CA ARG A 191 4.56 3.08 16.13
C ARG A 191 4.49 1.80 15.29
N MET A 192 3.60 1.75 14.30
CA MET A 192 3.51 0.62 13.37
C MET A 192 4.79 0.47 12.54
N ILE A 193 5.36 1.58 12.05
CA ILE A 193 6.65 1.57 11.33
C ILE A 193 7.79 1.13 12.25
N ASN A 194 7.84 1.64 13.48
CA ASN A 194 8.85 1.21 14.47
C ASN A 194 8.74 -0.28 14.77
N ARG A 195 7.53 -0.84 14.83
CA ARG A 195 7.34 -2.29 14.99
C ARG A 195 7.93 -3.07 13.81
N ALA A 196 7.75 -2.58 12.58
CA ALA A 196 8.36 -3.18 11.40
C ALA A 196 9.90 -3.13 11.46
N ILE A 197 10.46 -2.01 11.94
CA ILE A 197 11.90 -1.83 12.15
C ILE A 197 12.41 -2.85 13.19
N GLU A 198 11.76 -2.94 14.35
CA GLU A 198 12.14 -3.90 15.41
C GLU A 198 12.21 -5.34 14.89
N ILE A 199 11.23 -5.75 14.09
CA ILE A 199 11.20 -7.11 13.51
C ILE A 199 12.33 -7.27 12.48
N SER A 200 12.57 -6.24 11.67
CA SER A 200 13.60 -6.26 10.62
C SER A 200 15.03 -6.25 11.21
N ASP A 201 15.27 -5.52 12.30
CA ASP A 201 16.58 -5.49 12.97
C ASP A 201 16.89 -6.81 13.69
N ALA A 202 15.86 -7.52 14.16
CA ALA A 202 16.01 -8.77 14.90
C ALA A 202 16.13 -10.00 14.00
N ASN A 203 15.90 -9.88 12.68
CA ASN A 203 15.78 -11.03 11.78
C ASN A 203 16.38 -10.75 10.41
N ILE A 204 16.60 -11.82 9.64
CA ILE A 204 17.04 -11.72 8.24
C ILE A 204 15.99 -12.42 7.37
N PHE A 205 15.47 -11.71 6.38
CA PHE A 205 14.54 -12.24 5.39
C PHE A 205 14.77 -11.57 4.03
N LYS A 206 14.26 -12.20 2.96
CA LYS A 206 14.40 -11.69 1.59
C LYS A 206 13.07 -11.18 1.08
N ILE A 207 13.05 -9.95 0.58
CA ILE A 207 11.88 -9.38 -0.08
C ILE A 207 11.76 -9.98 -1.49
N PRO A 208 10.59 -10.51 -1.90
CA PRO A 208 10.42 -11.07 -3.23
C PRO A 208 10.70 -10.06 -4.33
N PRO A 209 11.35 -10.47 -5.44
CA PRO A 209 11.79 -9.52 -6.44
C PRO A 209 10.64 -8.79 -7.15
N GLU A 210 9.43 -9.34 -7.14
CA GLU A 210 8.26 -8.73 -7.76
C GLU A 210 7.68 -7.53 -6.99
N TRP A 211 8.22 -7.20 -5.81
CA TRP A 211 7.65 -6.18 -4.92
C TRP A 211 8.24 -4.78 -5.13
N GLY A 212 9.49 -4.68 -5.60
CA GLY A 212 10.16 -3.40 -5.79
C GLY A 212 11.44 -3.51 -6.64
N ARG A 213 11.84 -2.38 -7.22
CA ARG A 213 13.12 -2.18 -7.93
C ARG A 213 13.70 -0.85 -7.48
N VAL A 214 15.03 -0.72 -7.54
CA VAL A 214 15.74 0.50 -7.13
C VAL A 214 16.26 1.26 -8.35
N ASP A 215 16.35 2.57 -8.20
CA ASP A 215 16.82 3.48 -9.24
C ASP A 215 18.34 3.40 -9.38
N HIS A 216 18.84 3.50 -10.62
CA HIS A 216 20.27 3.57 -10.90
C HIS A 216 20.99 4.65 -10.10
N ARG A 217 20.32 5.76 -9.78
CA ARG A 217 20.89 6.81 -8.93
C ARG A 217 21.23 6.30 -7.53
N ILE A 218 20.40 5.43 -6.95
CA ILE A 218 20.64 4.92 -5.59
C ILE A 218 21.84 3.98 -5.60
N ILE A 219 21.95 3.14 -6.63
CA ILE A 219 23.13 2.30 -6.87
C ILE A 219 24.37 3.18 -7.09
N ASN A 220 24.26 4.22 -7.93
CA ASN A 220 25.35 5.17 -8.18
C ASN A 220 25.79 5.94 -6.92
N LEU A 221 24.89 6.19 -5.96
CA LEU A 221 25.26 6.80 -4.68
C LEU A 221 26.06 5.86 -3.77
N MET A 222 26.09 4.56 -4.07
CA MET A 222 26.81 3.52 -3.32
C MET A 222 28.03 2.98 -4.09
N ASP A 223 27.99 3.05 -5.42
CA ASP A 223 29.08 2.76 -6.36
C ASP A 223 29.11 3.93 -7.36
N HIS A 224 30.00 4.89 -7.15
CA HIS A 224 30.03 6.11 -7.97
C HIS A 224 30.44 5.85 -9.42
N ASP A 225 31.05 4.70 -9.72
CA ASP A 225 31.42 4.30 -11.08
C ASP A 225 30.22 3.70 -11.84
N TYR A 226 29.19 3.25 -11.12
CA TYR A 226 27.95 2.76 -11.72
C TYR A 226 27.19 3.88 -12.44
N PRO A 227 26.60 3.67 -13.64
CA PRO A 227 25.83 4.71 -14.32
C PRO A 227 24.64 5.21 -13.48
N SER A 228 24.52 6.53 -13.32
CA SER A 228 23.41 7.13 -12.56
C SER A 228 22.06 7.06 -13.28
N HIS A 229 22.05 6.85 -14.61
CA HIS A 229 20.87 6.84 -15.47
C HIS A 229 21.00 5.83 -16.61
N TRP A 230 19.85 5.39 -17.13
CA TRP A 230 19.77 4.64 -18.38
C TRP A 230 20.40 5.40 -19.57
N PRO A 231 21.02 4.70 -20.54
CA PRO A 231 21.58 5.29 -21.76
C PRO A 231 20.59 6.23 -22.46
N ARG A 232 21.01 7.48 -22.73
CA ARG A 232 20.15 8.47 -23.41
C ARG A 232 19.83 8.12 -24.86
N ASP A 233 20.68 7.35 -25.51
CA ASP A 233 20.50 6.89 -26.88
C ASP A 233 19.87 5.48 -26.95
N ASN A 234 19.58 4.87 -25.79
CA ASN A 234 19.12 3.49 -25.64
C ASN A 234 20.06 2.45 -26.29
N ILE A 235 21.33 2.80 -26.52
CA ILE A 235 22.30 2.00 -27.26
C ILE A 235 23.64 1.92 -26.52
N SER A 236 24.16 3.04 -26.00
CA SER A 236 25.48 3.11 -25.39
C SER A 236 25.42 3.60 -23.95
N TRP A 237 25.78 2.72 -23.03
CA TRP A 237 25.89 3.06 -21.62
C TRP A 237 26.92 4.14 -21.37
N ASN A 238 26.70 4.92 -20.31
CA ASN A 238 27.67 5.91 -19.85
C ASN A 238 28.81 5.26 -19.07
N THR A 239 29.28 4.11 -19.55
CA THR A 239 30.44 3.35 -19.11
C THR A 239 31.59 3.62 -20.09
N VAL A 240 32.83 3.34 -19.68
CA VAL A 240 34.02 3.59 -20.52
C VAL A 240 33.98 2.80 -21.84
N ASP A 241 33.36 1.62 -21.83
CA ASP A 241 33.24 0.71 -22.97
C ASP A 241 31.89 0.76 -23.70
N GLY A 242 30.93 1.55 -23.19
CA GLY A 242 29.59 1.68 -23.73
C GLY A 242 28.69 0.46 -23.53
N GLN A 243 29.15 -0.56 -22.79
CA GLN A 243 28.42 -1.81 -22.53
C GLN A 243 27.58 -1.75 -21.25
N ASP A 244 26.66 -2.69 -21.10
CA ASP A 244 25.88 -2.86 -19.87
C ASP A 244 26.84 -2.92 -18.67
N PRO A 245 26.68 -2.04 -17.66
CA PRO A 245 27.54 -2.02 -16.48
C PRO A 245 27.48 -3.33 -15.68
N GLY A 246 26.47 -4.17 -15.88
CA GLY A 246 26.33 -5.42 -15.15
C GLY A 246 26.00 -5.20 -13.67
N GLU A 247 26.49 -6.11 -12.83
CA GLU A 247 26.44 -5.97 -11.37
C GLU A 247 27.39 -4.86 -10.91
N ALA A 248 26.94 -4.04 -9.95
CA ALA A 248 27.75 -2.96 -9.40
C ALA A 248 28.98 -3.51 -8.68
N ASP A 249 30.11 -2.79 -8.75
CA ASP A 249 31.32 -3.11 -7.99
C ASP A 249 31.27 -2.33 -6.67
N PRO A 250 31.06 -3.01 -5.53
CA PRO A 250 30.61 -2.33 -4.33
C PRO A 250 31.74 -1.56 -3.63
N ASP A 251 31.76 -0.24 -3.79
CA ASP A 251 32.43 0.68 -2.86
C ASP A 251 31.73 0.67 -1.48
N ASP A 252 30.41 0.47 -1.47
CA ASP A 252 29.58 0.34 -0.27
C ASP A 252 29.14 -1.11 -0.03
N ALA A 253 29.49 -1.65 1.15
CA ALA A 253 29.19 -3.03 1.53
C ALA A 253 27.68 -3.37 1.51
N ARG A 254 26.79 -2.37 1.60
CA ARG A 254 25.34 -2.57 1.55
C ARG A 254 24.86 -3.13 0.20
N LEU A 255 25.56 -2.83 -0.89
CA LEU A 255 25.26 -3.40 -2.21
C LEU A 255 25.34 -4.93 -2.25
N LEU A 256 26.12 -5.54 -1.36
CA LEU A 256 26.26 -6.99 -1.26
C LEU A 256 25.25 -7.64 -0.29
N THR A 257 24.70 -6.88 0.66
CA THR A 257 23.87 -7.41 1.74
C THR A 257 22.39 -7.11 1.56
N ASP A 258 22.06 -5.89 1.14
CA ASP A 258 20.70 -5.35 1.17
C ASP A 258 20.01 -5.46 -0.21
N PHE A 259 20.82 -5.79 -1.21
CA PHE A 259 20.58 -5.54 -2.62
C PHE A 259 20.90 -6.78 -3.45
N MET A 260 20.24 -6.94 -4.59
CA MET A 260 20.46 -8.09 -5.47
C MET A 260 20.42 -7.67 -6.94
N TYR A 261 21.45 -8.06 -7.69
CA TYR A 261 21.47 -7.82 -9.13
C TYR A 261 20.43 -8.67 -9.86
N LEU A 262 19.76 -8.09 -10.85
CA LEU A 262 18.95 -8.82 -11.82
C LEU A 262 19.42 -8.55 -13.24
N GLU A 263 19.73 -9.63 -13.95
CA GLU A 263 20.09 -9.64 -15.37
C GLU A 263 18.95 -9.19 -16.31
N SER A 264 17.71 -9.14 -15.84
CA SER A 264 16.57 -8.79 -16.69
C SER A 264 15.61 -7.77 -16.06
N ASN A 265 15.13 -6.88 -16.93
CA ASN A 265 14.10 -5.92 -16.60
C ASN A 265 12.79 -6.25 -17.36
N ILE A 266 11.69 -6.30 -16.62
CA ILE A 266 10.35 -6.53 -17.19
C ILE A 266 9.80 -5.30 -17.90
N PHE A 267 10.44 -4.14 -17.72
CA PHE A 267 10.11 -2.93 -18.44
C PHE A 267 10.51 -3.07 -19.90
N ARG A 268 9.53 -2.90 -20.80
CA ARG A 268 9.78 -3.09 -22.22
C ARG A 268 10.48 -1.86 -22.80
N PRO A 269 11.65 -2.01 -23.45
CA PRO A 269 12.41 -0.88 -23.97
C PRO A 269 11.68 -0.08 -25.06
N ASP A 270 10.61 -0.63 -25.67
CA ASP A 270 9.76 0.06 -26.65
C ASP A 270 8.83 1.13 -26.03
N ARG A 271 8.69 1.16 -24.70
CA ARG A 271 7.77 2.06 -23.98
C ARG A 271 8.43 3.30 -23.36
N GLY A 272 9.73 3.51 -23.60
CA GLY A 272 10.46 4.72 -23.21
C GLY A 272 11.59 4.48 -22.22
N TYR A 273 12.16 5.58 -21.70
CA TYR A 273 13.26 5.55 -20.74
C TYR A 273 12.75 5.13 -19.36
N TYR A 274 13.40 4.14 -18.76
CA TYR A 274 13.15 3.70 -17.39
C TYR A 274 14.29 4.15 -16.50
N HIS A 275 13.97 4.85 -15.41
CA HIS A 275 14.92 5.19 -14.36
C HIS A 275 15.28 4.04 -13.38
N PRO A 276 14.43 3.02 -13.14
CA PRO A 276 14.83 1.86 -12.36
C PRO A 276 15.87 1.01 -13.10
N GLY A 277 16.96 0.71 -12.40
CA GLY A 277 18.09 -0.03 -12.89
C GLY A 277 17.96 -1.55 -12.79
N THR A 278 19.00 -2.24 -13.27
CA THR A 278 19.26 -3.67 -13.05
C THR A 278 19.86 -3.96 -11.68
N GLY A 279 20.41 -2.95 -11.00
CA GLY A 279 20.72 -3.00 -9.58
C GLY A 279 19.46 -2.78 -8.74
N ARG A 280 19.21 -3.68 -7.79
CA ARG A 280 18.13 -3.55 -6.81
C ARG A 280 18.70 -3.29 -5.47
#